data_AF-A0A7Z9US03-F1
#
_entry.id   AF-A0A7Z9US03-F1
#
_cell.length_a   1.000
_cell.length_b   1.000
_cell.length_c   1.000
_cell.angle_alpha   90.00
_cell.angle_beta   90.00
_cell.angle_gamma   90.00
#
_symmetry.space_group_name_H-M   'P 1'
#
loop_
_entity.id
_entity.type
_entity.pdbx_description
1 polymer ?
#
loop_
_entity_poly.entity_id
_entity_poly.type
_entity_poly.pdbx_seq_one_letter_code
_entity_poly.pdbx_strand_id
1 'polypeptide(L)' 'MHKFGQWHHYASTYDGKEAKLYFDGKPAGAQKLTGPLNQTDAVLHISNSCCGGRFMKGVID' A
#
# COMPACT_ATOMS: atom_id res chain seq x y z
N MET A 1 -8.79 15.33 7.43
CA MET A 1 -7.43 15.23 8.01
C MET A 1 -7.32 13.87 8.68
N HIS A 2 -6.37 13.02 8.28
CA HIS A 2 -6.19 11.69 8.89
C HIS A 2 -5.61 11.85 10.30
N LYS A 3 -6.17 11.14 11.28
CA LYS A 3 -5.70 11.20 12.67
C LYS A 3 -4.61 10.17 12.89
N PHE A 4 -3.50 10.59 13.50
CA PHE A 4 -2.44 9.67 13.91
C PHE A 4 -2.85 8.90 15.16
N GLY A 5 -2.30 7.69 15.34
CA GLY A 5 -2.51 6.86 16.53
C GLY A 5 -3.83 6.08 16.56
N GLN A 6 -4.54 5.97 15.44
CA GLN A 6 -5.73 5.14 15.28
C GLN A 6 -5.46 4.00 14.30
N TRP A 7 -6.12 2.86 14.52
CA TRP A 7 -6.13 1.77 13.55
C TRP A 7 -6.92 2.16 12.32
N HIS A 8 -6.35 1.87 11.16
CA HIS A 8 -6.99 2.03 9.87
C HIS A 8 -6.67 0.80 9.02
N HIS A 9 -7.64 0.37 8.23
CA HIS A 9 -7.46 -0.73 7.29
C HIS A 9 -7.24 -0.20 5.88
N TYR A 10 -6.15 -0.64 5.26
CA TYR A 10 -5.83 -0.32 3.87
C TYR A 10 -5.78 -1.61 3.06
N ALA A 11 -6.44 -1.60 1.90
CA ALA A 11 -6.37 -2.71 0.96
C ALA A 11 -6.24 -2.16 -0.46
N SER A 12 -5.48 -2.86 -1.30
CA SER A 12 -5.36 -2.54 -2.72
C SER A 12 -5.61 -3.77 -3.58
N THR A 13 -6.29 -3.59 -4.70
CA THR A 13 -6.55 -4.66 -5.68
C THR A 13 -6.01 -4.25 -7.05
N TYR A 14 -5.52 -5.19 -7.84
CA TYR A 14 -5.14 -4.97 -9.23
C TYR A 14 -5.60 -6.13 -10.11
N ASP A 15 -6.32 -5.83 -11.19
CA ASP A 15 -6.92 -6.83 -12.09
C ASP A 15 -6.26 -6.90 -13.48
N GLY A 16 -5.13 -6.18 -13.67
CA GLY A 16 -4.45 -6.06 -14.97
C GLY A 16 -4.93 -4.90 -15.84
N LYS A 17 -5.96 -4.16 -15.42
CA LYS A 17 -6.52 -2.99 -16.11
C LYS A 17 -6.72 -1.79 -15.18
N GLU A 18 -6.92 -2.03 -13.89
CA GLU A 18 -7.16 -1.00 -12.90
C GLU A 18 -6.60 -1.40 -11.53
N ALA A 19 -5.91 -0.47 -10.87
CA ALA A 19 -5.57 -0.58 -9.46
C ALA A 19 -6.58 0.24 -8.64
N LYS A 20 -7.09 -0.34 -7.55
CA LYS A 20 -8.01 0.32 -6.61
C LYS A 20 -7.43 0.31 -5.21
N LEU A 21 -7.61 1.41 -4.48
CA LEU A 21 -7.27 1.56 -3.08
C LEU A 21 -8.55 1.67 -2.25
N TYR A 22 -8.56 1.00 -1.10
CA TYR A 22 -9.62 1.05 -0.10
C TYR A 22 -9.05 1.55 1.22
N PHE A 23 -9.81 2.42 1.89
CA PHE A 23 -9.53 2.94 3.23
C PHE A 23 -10.73 2.68 4.13
N ASP A 24 -10.51 1.96 5.23
CA ASP A 24 -11.56 1.51 6.15
C ASP A 24 -12.74 0.85 5.40
N GLY A 25 -12.41 0.02 4.41
CA GLY A 25 -13.36 -0.73 3.58
C GLY A 25 -14.04 0.08 2.46
N LYS A 26 -13.81 1.38 2.36
CA LYS A 26 -14.43 2.25 1.35
C LYS A 26 -13.45 2.57 0.21
N PRO A 27 -13.90 2.70 -1.05
CA PRO A 27 -13.03 3.13 -2.15
C PRO A 27 -12.41 4.50 -1.86
N ALA A 28 -11.09 4.57 -1.91
CA ALA A 28 -10.31 5.79 -1.68
C ALA A 28 -9.72 6.36 -2.97
N GLY A 29 -9.53 5.53 -3.99
CA GLY A 29 -9.02 5.94 -5.29
C GLY A 29 -8.88 4.77 -6.26
N ALA A 30 -8.80 5.09 -7.55
CA ALA A 30 -8.54 4.11 -8.59
C ALA A 30 -7.69 4.73 -9.70
N GLN A 31 -6.86 3.91 -10.34
CA GLN A 31 -6.04 4.31 -11.47
C GLN A 31 -6.06 3.22 -12.54
N LYS A 32 -6.37 3.61 -13.78
CA LYS A 32 -6.25 2.73 -14.94
C LYS A 32 -4.78 2.48 -15.21
N LEU A 33 -4.38 1.22 -15.14
CA LEU A 33 -3.02 0.73 -15.34
C LEU A 33 -3.13 -0.54 -16.18
N THR A 34 -2.37 -0.63 -17.26
CA THR A 34 -2.40 -1.78 -18.15
C THR A 34 -1.11 -2.58 -18.08
N GLY A 35 -1.24 -3.89 -18.21
CA GLY A 35 -0.10 -4.82 -18.23
C GLY A 35 0.12 -5.55 -16.91
N PRO A 36 1.07 -6.50 -16.85
CA PRO A 36 1.35 -7.24 -15.63
C PRO A 36 2.03 -6.34 -14.59
N LEU A 37 1.94 -6.73 -13.32
CA LEU A 37 2.82 -6.15 -12.29
C LEU A 37 4.27 -6.57 -12.57
N ASN A 38 5.21 -5.65 -12.33
CA ASN A 38 6.63 -6.00 -12.38
C ASN A 38 6.93 -7.07 -11.34
N GLN A 39 7.57 -8.16 -11.76
CA GLN A 39 7.97 -9.25 -10.89
C GLN A 39 9.43 -9.09 -10.48
N THR A 40 9.75 -9.49 -9.26
CA THR A 40 11.12 -9.48 -8.73
C THR A 40 11.26 -10.55 -7.66
N ASP A 41 12.45 -11.14 -7.56
CA ASP A 41 12.82 -12.06 -6.48
C ASP A 41 13.49 -11.33 -5.30
N ALA A 42 13.52 -9.98 -5.33
CA ALA A 42 14.02 -9.19 -4.22
C ALA A 42 13.18 -9.43 -2.94
N VAL A 43 13.85 -9.38 -1.79
CA VAL A 43 13.18 -9.55 -0.49
C VAL A 43 12.13 -8.45 -0.29
N LEU A 44 10.94 -8.85 0.16
CA LEU A 44 9.91 -7.91 0.56
C LEU A 44 10.33 -7.19 1.84
N HIS A 45 10.44 -5.87 1.77
CA HIS A 45 10.66 -5.03 2.94
C HIS A 45 9.38 -4.28 3.30
N ILE A 46 8.97 -4.44 4.54
CA ILE A 46 7.88 -3.68 5.16
C ILE A 46 8.52 -2.81 6.25
N SER A 47 7.96 -1.63 6.49
CA SER A 47 8.33 -0.70 7.57
C SER A 47 9.65 0.09 7.42
N ASN A 48 10.41 -0.09 6.33
CA ASN A 48 11.60 0.72 6.05
C ASN A 48 11.65 1.21 4.60
N SER A 49 12.47 2.23 4.32
CA SER A 49 12.76 2.67 2.95
C SER A 49 14.00 2.00 2.37
N CYS A 50 14.09 1.91 1.04
CA CYS A 50 15.20 1.33 0.30
C CYS A 50 16.60 1.91 0.59
N CYS A 51 16.69 3.12 1.16
CA CYS A 51 17.97 3.80 1.43
C CYS A 51 18.31 3.93 2.93
N GLY A 52 17.67 3.15 3.80
CA GLY A 52 17.92 3.16 5.25
C GLY A 52 17.41 4.40 5.99
N GLY A 53 17.43 4.35 7.33
CA GLY A 53 17.16 5.48 8.23
C GLY A 53 15.71 5.97 8.35
N ARG A 54 14.79 5.50 7.51
CA ARG A 54 13.37 5.85 7.55
C ARG A 54 12.54 4.64 7.93
N PHE A 55 12.17 4.57 9.20
CA PHE A 55 11.36 3.50 9.76
C PHE A 55 9.93 3.96 10.02
N MET A 56 8.98 3.05 9.85
CA MET A 56 7.61 3.27 10.29
C MET A 56 7.58 3.50 11.81
N LYS A 57 6.85 4.52 12.23
CA LYS A 57 6.49 4.75 13.65
C LYS A 57 5.04 4.38 13.85
N GLY A 58 4.79 3.20 14.42
CA GLY A 58 3.44 2.67 14.61
C GLY A 58 3.45 1.15 14.72
N VAL A 59 2.28 0.55 14.51
CA VAL A 59 2.05 -0.90 14.54
C VAL A 59 1.34 -1.33 13.25
N ILE A 60 1.61 -2.56 12.81
CA ILE A 60 0.88 -3.24 11.74
C ILE A 60 0.31 -4.52 12.36
N ASP A 61 -0.91 -4.85 11.98
CA ASP A 61 -1.59 -6.12 12.20
C ASP A 61 -2.22 -6.55 10.86
#